data_AF-A0A0S8KJX9-F1
#
_entry.id   AF-A0A0S8KJX9-F1
#
_cell.length_a   1.000
_cell.length_b   1.000
_cell.length_c   1.000
_cell.angle_alpha   90.00
_cell.angle_beta   90.00
_cell.angle_gamma   90.00
#
_symmetry.space_group_name_H-M   'P 1'
#
loop_
_entity.id
_entity.type
_entity.pdbx_description
1 polymer ?
#
loop_
_entity_poly.entity_id
_entity_poly.type
_entity_poly.pdbx_seq_one_letter_code
_entity_poly.pdbx_strand_id
1 'polypeptide(L)' 'MIGKQIRLERIIDRNSRKTVIIPMDHGVTVGPVEGLADMRTTVSNVVAGGANAILMHKGIVRAG' A
#
# COMPACT_ATOMS: atom_id res chain seq x y z
N MET A 1 -16.25 -10.64 15.73
CA MET A 1 -15.68 -11.16 14.46
C MET A 1 -14.16 -11.22 14.55
N ILE A 2 -13.59 -12.40 14.82
CA ILE A 2 -12.13 -12.62 14.98
C ILE A 2 -11.36 -12.28 13.70
N GLY A 3 -11.86 -12.71 12.54
CA GLY A 3 -11.17 -12.49 11.25
C GLY A 3 -11.02 -11.02 10.85
N LYS A 4 -11.89 -10.12 11.33
CA LYS A 4 -11.74 -8.67 11.13
C LYS A 4 -10.58 -8.12 11.96
N GLN A 5 -10.49 -8.54 13.23
CA GLN A 5 -9.41 -8.11 14.13
C GLN A 5 -8.04 -8.56 13.61
N ILE A 6 -7.92 -9.81 13.16
CA ILE A 6 -6.67 -10.34 12.57
C ILE A 6 -6.21 -9.50 11.37
N ARG A 7 -7.13 -9.06 10.48
CA ARG A 7 -6.77 -8.22 9.33
C ARG A 7 -6.34 -6.82 9.74
N LEU A 8 -7.01 -6.23 10.73
CA LEU A 8 -6.63 -4.92 11.26
C LEU A 8 -5.24 -4.95 11.92
N GLU A 9 -4.89 -6.03 12.63
CA GLU A 9 -3.56 -6.22 13.21
C GLU A 9 -2.42 -6.30 12.19
N ARG A 10 -2.70 -6.57 10.91
CA ARG A 10 -1.69 -6.60 9.85
C ARG A 10 -1.33 -5.22 9.32
N ILE A 11 -2.20 -4.23 9.49
CA ILE A 11 -2.04 -2.88 8.93
C ILE A 11 -1.81 -1.80 10.01
N ILE A 12 -2.13 -2.10 11.26
CA ILE A 12 -1.89 -1.19 12.40
C ILE A 12 -0.61 -1.64 13.09
N ASP A 13 0.34 -0.71 13.25
CA ASP A 13 1.58 -0.98 13.98
C ASP A 13 1.29 -1.31 15.45
N ARG A 14 1.85 -2.42 15.94
CA ARG A 14 1.53 -2.96 17.27
C ARG A 14 2.06 -2.07 18.40
N ASN A 15 3.17 -1.36 18.15
CA ASN A 15 3.87 -0.59 19.17
C ASN A 15 3.24 0.81 19.30
N SER A 16 3.13 1.51 18.18
CA SER A 16 2.63 2.89 18.13
C SER A 16 1.11 2.98 18.11
N ARG A 17 0.40 1.89 17.79
CA ARG A 17 -1.06 1.85 17.56
C ARG A 17 -1.52 2.79 16.45
N LYS A 18 -0.61 3.22 15.58
CA LYS A 18 -0.86 4.10 14.43
C LYS A 18 -0.67 3.32 13.13
N THR A 19 -1.12 3.92 12.03
CA THR A 19 -0.89 3.38 10.68
C THR A 19 -0.63 4.53 9.73
N VAL A 20 0.35 4.35 8.85
CA VAL A 20 0.59 5.21 7.68
C VAL A 20 0.26 4.38 6.45
N ILE A 21 -0.72 4.85 5.69
CA ILE A 21 -1.22 4.18 4.48
C ILE A 21 -0.93 5.08 3.28
N ILE A 22 -0.23 4.55 2.28
CA ILE A 22 0.12 5.29 1.07
C ILE A 22 -0.79 4.88 -0.09
N PRO A 23 -1.62 5.78 -0.64
CA PRO A 23 -2.44 5.49 -1.81
C PRO A 23 -1.64 5.60 -3.11
N MET A 24 -1.68 4.54 -3.94
CA MET A 24 -0.96 4.42 -5.21
C MET A 24 -1.88 3.97 -6.37
N ASP A 25 -3.18 4.18 -6.25
CA ASP A 25 -4.22 3.71 -7.19
C ASP A 25 -4.61 4.71 -8.28
N HIS A 26 -4.08 5.94 -8.20
CA HIS A 26 -4.39 7.04 -9.12
C HIS A 26 -4.14 6.70 -10.59
N GLY A 27 -3.17 5.83 -10.89
CA GLY A 27 -2.82 5.44 -12.26
C GLY A 27 -3.95 4.76 -13.06
N VAL A 28 -4.99 4.23 -12.40
CA VAL A 28 -6.18 3.69 -13.09
C VAL A 28 -7.01 4.80 -13.71
N THR A 29 -7.10 5.96 -13.06
CA THR A 29 -7.97 7.06 -13.48
C THR A 29 -7.23 8.05 -14.38
N VAL A 30 -5.96 8.32 -14.10
CA VAL A 30 -5.20 9.38 -14.79
C VAL A 30 -4.12 8.87 -15.77
N GLY A 31 -4.04 7.55 -15.97
CA GLY A 31 -3.00 6.95 -16.82
C GLY A 31 -1.63 6.87 -16.13
N PRO A 32 -0.54 6.61 -16.87
CA PRO A 32 0.81 6.47 -16.31
C PRO A 32 1.24 7.78 -15.60
N VAL A 33 1.30 7.75 -14.28
CA VAL A 33 1.79 8.87 -13.46
C VAL A 33 3.30 8.73 -13.30
N GLU A 34 4.03 9.85 -13.42
CA GLU A 34 5.45 9.89 -13.09
C GLU A 34 5.69 9.35 -11.68
N GLY A 35 6.70 8.49 -11.53
CA GLY A 35 6.95 7.78 -10.27
C GLY A 35 6.05 6.55 -10.01
N LEU A 36 5.02 6.29 -10.81
CA LEU A 36 4.23 5.04 -10.78
C LEU A 36 4.47 4.15 -12.01
N ALA A 37 5.34 4.55 -12.94
CA ALA A 37 5.71 3.75 -14.11
C ALA A 37 6.43 2.44 -13.73
N ASP A 38 7.35 2.51 -12.76
CA ASP A 38 7.97 1.33 -12.13
C ASP A 38 7.41 1.14 -10.72
N MET A 39 6.26 0.48 -10.66
CA MET A 39 5.56 0.21 -9.40
C MET A 39 6.43 -0.58 -8.40
N ARG A 40 7.33 -1.45 -8.88
CA ARG A 40 8.15 -2.28 -7.99
C ARG A 40 9.12 -1.39 -7.20
N THR A 41 9.89 -0.56 -7.91
CA THR A 41 10.85 0.35 -7.29
C THR A 41 10.15 1.33 -6.34
N THR A 42 9.01 1.88 -6.77
CA THR A 42 8.26 2.84 -5.93
C THR A 42 7.69 2.19 -4.68
N VAL A 43 7.13 0.97 -4.77
CA VAL A 43 6.69 0.21 -3.59
C VAL A 43 7.85 -0.05 -2.64
N SER A 44 9.02 -0.47 -3.14
CA SER A 44 10.20 -0.69 -2.31
C SER A 44 10.63 0.57 -1.56
N ASN A 45 10.64 1.73 -2.23
CA ASN A 45 10.99 3.01 -1.60
C ASN A 45 9.97 3.43 -0.52
N VAL A 46 8.68 3.24 -0.80
CA VAL A 46 7.59 3.54 0.15
C VAL A 46 7.69 2.65 1.41
N VAL A 47 7.98 1.36 1.23
CA VAL A 47 8.19 0.42 2.33
C VAL A 47 9.44 0.81 3.14
N ALA A 48 10.54 1.17 2.47
CA ALA A 48 11.76 1.64 3.13
C ALA A 48 11.53 2.94 3.93
N GLY A 49 10.59 3.79 3.48
CA GLY A 49 10.14 4.99 4.20
C GLY A 49 9.25 4.73 5.43
N GLY A 50 8.90 3.47 5.71
CA GLY A 50 8.15 3.09 6.92
C GLY A 50 6.62 3.05 6.76
N ALA A 51 6.11 2.96 5.53
CA ALA A 51 4.67 2.75 5.31
C ALA A 51 4.22 1.39 5.89
N ASN A 52 3.06 1.37 6.56
CA ASN A 52 2.48 0.13 7.09
C ASN A 52 1.65 -0.62 6.06
N ALA A 53 1.01 0.10 5.15
CA ALA A 53 0.19 -0.47 4.09
C ALA A 53 0.16 0.43 2.86
N ILE A 54 -0.16 -0.18 1.71
CA ILE A 54 -0.31 0.50 0.43
C ILE A 54 -1.74 0.24 -0.06
N LEU A 55 -2.44 1.29 -0.48
CA LEU A 55 -3.75 1.19 -1.11
C LEU A 55 -3.60 1.20 -2.63
N MET A 56 -4.13 0.19 -3.30
CA MET A 56 -3.93 -0.04 -4.73
C MET A 56 -5.21 -0.55 -5.38
N HIS A 57 -5.39 -0.27 -6.68
CA HIS A 57 -6.43 -0.91 -7.47
C HIS A 57 -5.97 -2.32 -7.88
N LYS A 58 -6.85 -3.33 -7.76
CA LYS A 58 -6.54 -4.73 -8.09
C LYS A 58 -5.96 -4.96 -9.50
N GLY A 59 -6.30 -4.10 -10.46
CA GLY A 59 -5.79 -4.16 -11.83
C GLY A 59 -4.35 -3.65 -12.00
N ILE A 60 -3.87 -2.82 -11.06
CA ILE A 60 -2.47 -2.36 -10.99
C ILE A 60 -1.61 -3.40 -10.26
N VAL A 61 -2.23 -4.22 -9.41
CA VAL A 61 -1.58 -5.36 -8.76
C VAL A 61 -1.27 -6.43 -9.82
N ARG A 62 -0.23 -6.20 -10.62
CA ARG A 62 0.54 -7.28 -11.22
C ARG A 62 1.49 -7.79 -10.15
N ALA A 63 0.96 -8.51 -9.18
CA ALA A 63 1.80 -9.14 -8.18
C ALA A 63 1.14 -10.40 -7.60
N GLY A 64 1.76 -11.51 -7.99
CA GLY A 64 1.95 -12.72 -7.22
C GLY A 64 3.23 -13.34 -7.75
#